data_AF-A0A968W9W9-F1
#
_entry.id   AF-A0A968W9W9-F1
#
_cell.length_a   1.000
_cell.length_b   1.000
_cell.length_c   1.000
_cell.angle_alpha   90.00
_cell.angle_beta   90.00
_cell.angle_gamma   90.00
#
_symmetry.space_group_name_H-M   'P 1'
#
loop_
_entity.id
_entity.type
_entity.pdbx_description
1 polymer ?
#
loop_
_entity_poly.entity_id
_entity_poly.type
_entity_poly.pdbx_seq_one_letter_code
_entity_poly.pdbx_strand_id
1 'polypeptide(L)'
;MTVTQSTKNMRETTRSSFRRGESRTLKDFYESKLGKPISDSSWYRVCDCLRGACGEITRENLEMYATLRRACARLPIQLSEFIQIWQEVQTLKNSNEEAIIGSQFRKTLTKNIPSRIPDITFYRWFIRAGLNFRKRNEYTPSQLIPVTVSAWCWYLRKSKEL
;
A
#
# COMPACT_ATOMS: atom_id res chain seq x y z
N MET A 1 39.40 27.22 -16.61
CA MET A 1 38.68 26.93 -17.88
C MET A 1 37.87 25.67 -17.69
N THR A 2 36.62 25.77 -18.10
CA THR A 2 35.48 24.83 -18.02
C THR A 2 35.76 23.37 -18.32
N VAL A 3 35.24 22.47 -17.48
CA VAL A 3 34.72 21.17 -17.91
C VAL A 3 33.31 21.04 -17.34
N THR A 4 32.35 21.43 -18.16
CA THR A 4 30.91 21.19 -17.96
C THR A 4 30.56 19.90 -18.66
N GLN A 5 29.57 19.19 -18.12
CA GLN A 5 28.80 18.08 -18.72
C GLN A 5 29.34 16.66 -18.50
N SER A 6 28.87 15.98 -17.46
CA SER A 6 28.40 14.58 -17.58
C SER A 6 27.63 14.14 -16.33
N THR A 7 26.45 14.70 -16.09
CA THR A 7 25.49 14.15 -15.10
C THR A 7 24.06 14.17 -15.65
N LYS A 8 23.93 14.01 -16.96
CA LYS A 8 22.65 13.95 -17.66
C LYS A 8 22.53 12.64 -18.42
N ASN A 9 22.62 11.50 -17.73
CA ASN A 9 22.29 10.18 -18.26
C ASN A 9 22.00 9.18 -17.12
N MET A 10 20.95 9.44 -16.34
CA MET A 10 20.33 8.43 -15.48
C MET A 10 18.80 8.54 -15.52
N ARG A 11 18.28 8.71 -16.74
CA ARG A 11 16.88 8.43 -17.09
C ARG A 11 16.89 7.39 -18.20
N GLU A 12 17.49 6.24 -17.92
CA GLU A 12 17.24 5.05 -18.73
C GLU A 12 15.80 4.63 -18.51
N THR A 13 14.98 5.13 -19.43
CA THR A 13 13.77 4.56 -19.99
C THR A 13 13.55 3.10 -19.57
N THR A 14 12.83 2.88 -18.47
CA THR A 14 12.15 1.61 -18.22
C THR A 14 11.03 1.50 -19.26
N ARG A 15 11.39 1.05 -20.48
CA ARG A 15 10.44 0.78 -21.56
C ARG A 15 9.48 -0.28 -21.04
N SER A 16 8.26 0.18 -20.73
CA SER A 16 7.14 -0.63 -20.29
C SER A 16 7.02 -1.93 -21.11
N SER A 17 7.39 -3.05 -20.51
CA SER A 17 7.33 -4.40 -21.11
C SER A 17 5.92 -4.96 -21.25
N PHE A 18 4.89 -4.15 -20.98
CA PHE A 18 3.52 -4.57 -21.24
C PHE A 18 3.23 -4.61 -22.73
N ARG A 19 2.64 -5.73 -23.20
CA ARG A 19 1.90 -5.72 -24.46
C ARG A 19 0.81 -4.63 -24.34
N ARG A 20 0.60 -3.82 -25.39
CA ARG A 20 -0.33 -2.67 -25.35
C ARG A 20 -1.72 -3.01 -24.80
N GLY A 21 -2.24 -4.21 -25.09
CA GLY A 21 -3.53 -4.68 -24.56
C GLY A 21 -3.53 -4.99 -23.07
N GLU A 22 -2.45 -5.57 -22.55
CA GLU A 22 -2.31 -5.95 -21.14
C GLU A 22 -2.23 -4.70 -20.24
N SER A 23 -1.48 -3.69 -20.65
CA SER A 23 -1.41 -2.39 -19.97
C SER A 23 -2.79 -1.74 -19.82
N ARG A 24 -3.63 -1.83 -20.86
CA ARG A 24 -4.99 -1.28 -20.84
C ARG A 24 -5.88 -2.02 -19.84
N THR A 25 -5.87 -3.35 -19.84
CA THR A 25 -6.67 -4.13 -18.88
C THR A 25 -6.28 -3.88 -17.42
N LEU A 26 -4.98 -3.70 -17.13
CA LEU A 26 -4.51 -3.37 -15.79
C LEU A 26 -4.88 -1.94 -15.39
N LYS A 27 -4.86 -1.00 -16.33
CA LYS A 27 -5.33 0.37 -16.12
C LYS A 27 -6.81 0.39 -15.79
N ASP A 28 -7.64 -0.28 -16.58
CA ASP A 28 -9.10 -0.35 -16.36
C ASP A 28 -9.41 -0.96 -14.99
N PHE A 29 -8.70 -2.03 -14.62
CA PHE A 29 -8.79 -2.62 -13.29
C PHE A 29 -8.42 -1.62 -12.19
N TYR A 30 -7.29 -0.92 -12.32
CA TYR A 30 -6.85 0.08 -11.36
C TYR A 30 -7.87 1.22 -11.20
N GLU A 31 -8.39 1.75 -12.31
CA GLU A 31 -9.41 2.82 -12.31
C GLU A 31 -10.70 2.36 -11.64
N SER A 32 -11.13 1.11 -11.85
CA SER A 32 -12.29 0.53 -11.18
C SER A 32 -12.11 0.48 -9.66
N LYS A 33 -10.92 0.12 -9.18
CA LYS A 33 -10.60 0.07 -7.74
C LYS A 33 -10.40 1.46 -7.16
N LEU A 34 -9.82 2.37 -7.93
CA LEU A 34 -9.63 3.78 -7.56
C LEU A 34 -10.98 4.53 -7.51
N GLY A 35 -11.95 4.11 -8.33
CA GLY A 35 -13.28 4.73 -8.45
C GLY A 35 -13.30 5.99 -9.33
N LYS A 36 -12.25 6.22 -10.13
CA LYS A 36 -12.17 7.34 -11.09
C LYS A 36 -11.16 7.05 -12.20
N PRO A 37 -11.36 7.63 -13.39
CA PRO A 37 -10.39 7.52 -14.48
C PRO A 37 -9.11 8.32 -14.18
N ILE A 38 -8.01 7.93 -14.82
CA ILE A 38 -6.72 8.61 -14.77
C ILE A 38 -6.15 8.83 -16.18
N SER A 39 -5.34 9.89 -16.33
CA SER A 39 -4.60 10.10 -17.56
C SER A 39 -3.55 9.01 -17.79
N ASP A 40 -3.14 8.80 -19.04
CA ASP A 40 -2.07 7.86 -19.36
C ASP A 40 -0.76 8.25 -18.66
N SER A 41 -0.47 9.54 -18.56
CA SER A 41 0.70 10.05 -17.83
C SER A 41 0.65 9.66 -16.34
N SER A 42 -0.52 9.75 -15.70
CA SER A 42 -0.71 9.27 -14.34
C SER A 42 -0.54 7.76 -14.24
N TRP A 43 -1.06 7.01 -15.21
CA TRP A 43 -0.91 5.56 -15.27
C TRP A 43 0.56 5.13 -15.35
N TYR A 44 1.37 5.78 -16.19
CA TYR A 44 2.81 5.51 -16.24
C TYR A 44 3.50 5.74 -14.90
N ARG A 45 3.16 6.82 -14.17
CA ARG A 45 3.71 7.07 -12.83
C ARG A 45 3.32 6.01 -11.81
N VAL A 46 2.08 5.51 -11.87
CA VAL A 46 1.62 4.38 -11.04
C VAL A 46 2.46 3.14 -11.36
N CYS A 47 2.62 2.82 -12.64
CA CYS A 47 3.40 1.67 -13.08
C CYS A 47 4.87 1.75 -12.62
N ASP A 48 5.50 2.91 -12.78
CA ASP A 48 6.90 3.10 -12.36
C ASP A 48 7.05 2.98 -10.84
N CYS A 49 6.10 3.52 -10.08
CA CYS A 49 6.05 3.37 -8.62
C CYS A 49 5.91 1.89 -8.22
N LEU A 50 4.97 1.16 -8.82
CA LEU A 50 4.73 -0.25 -8.51
C LEU A 50 5.89 -1.14 -8.93
N ARG A 51 6.52 -0.91 -10.08
CA ARG A 51 7.72 -1.65 -10.47
C ARG A 51 8.88 -1.38 -9.52
N GLY A 52 9.07 -0.12 -9.12
CA GLY A 52 10.10 0.23 -8.14
C GLY A 52 9.88 -0.42 -6.76
N ALA A 53 8.63 -0.69 -6.38
CA ALA A 53 8.28 -1.28 -5.10
C ALA A 53 8.21 -2.83 -5.11
N CYS A 54 7.67 -3.40 -6.18
CA CYS A 54 7.25 -4.80 -6.25
C CYS A 54 7.97 -5.60 -7.35
N GLY A 55 8.74 -4.94 -8.23
CA GLY A 55 9.30 -5.53 -9.45
C GLY A 55 8.25 -5.69 -10.54
N GLU A 56 7.28 -6.59 -10.34
CA GLU A 56 6.18 -6.86 -11.26
C GLU A 56 4.88 -6.19 -10.81
N ILE A 57 4.06 -5.75 -11.77
CA ILE A 57 2.72 -5.21 -11.48
C ILE A 57 1.71 -6.35 -11.54
N THR A 58 1.00 -6.55 -10.44
CA THR A 58 -0.05 -7.56 -10.31
C THR A 58 -1.37 -6.89 -9.98
N ARG A 59 -2.50 -7.57 -10.19
CA ARG A 59 -3.81 -7.04 -9.76
C ARG A 59 -3.84 -6.74 -8.27
N GLU A 60 -3.13 -7.54 -7.48
CA GLU A 60 -3.07 -7.37 -6.04
C GLU A 60 -2.37 -6.08 -5.62
N ASN A 61 -1.16 -5.82 -6.13
CA ASN A 61 -0.45 -4.59 -5.76
C ASN A 61 -1.13 -3.34 -6.33
N LEU A 62 -1.80 -3.45 -7.48
CA LEU A 62 -2.65 -2.40 -8.03
C LEU A 62 -3.86 -2.10 -7.13
N GLU A 63 -4.57 -3.12 -6.67
CA GLU A 63 -5.73 -2.96 -5.79
C GLU A 63 -5.33 -2.33 -4.45
N MET A 64 -4.20 -2.76 -3.88
CA MET A 64 -3.69 -2.16 -2.65
C MET A 64 -3.29 -0.70 -2.87
N TYR A 65 -2.57 -0.39 -3.95
CA TYR A 65 -2.18 0.98 -4.27
C TYR A 65 -3.42 1.87 -4.52
N ALA A 66 -4.44 1.36 -5.22
CA ALA A 66 -5.69 2.07 -5.44
C ALA A 66 -6.43 2.35 -4.11
N THR A 67 -6.48 1.37 -3.21
CA THR A 67 -7.09 1.49 -1.89
C THR A 67 -6.41 2.59 -1.06
N LEU A 68 -5.08 2.59 -1.04
CA LEU A 68 -4.30 3.61 -0.35
C LEU A 68 -4.52 4.99 -0.99
N ARG A 69 -4.46 5.10 -2.32
CA ARG A 69 -4.69 6.37 -3.04
C ARG A 69 -6.08 6.94 -2.79
N ARG A 70 -7.11 6.10 -2.69
CA ARG A 70 -8.46 6.52 -2.25
C ARG A 70 -8.46 7.04 -0.83
N ALA A 71 -7.79 6.36 0.09
CA ALA A 71 -7.76 6.77 1.50
C ALA A 71 -7.04 8.11 1.71
N CYS A 72 -6.06 8.42 0.86
CA CYS A 72 -5.25 9.63 0.86
C CYS A 72 -5.58 10.56 -0.33
N ALA A 73 -6.83 10.61 -0.79
CA ALA A 73 -7.21 11.23 -2.07
C ALA A 73 -6.63 12.62 -2.38
N ARG A 74 -6.37 13.44 -1.34
CA ARG A 74 -5.81 14.80 -1.48
C ARG A 74 -4.28 14.86 -1.51
N LEU A 75 -3.58 13.81 -1.10
CA LEU A 75 -2.16 13.89 -0.78
C LEU A 75 -1.39 12.76 -1.48
N PRO A 76 -0.23 13.04 -2.09
CA PRO A 76 0.54 12.02 -2.79
C PRO A 76 1.03 10.96 -1.82
N ILE A 77 1.00 9.68 -2.23
CA ILE A 77 1.62 8.58 -1.47
C ILE A 77 3.04 8.45 -1.98
N GLN A 78 4.01 8.56 -1.09
CA GLN A 78 5.42 8.36 -1.44
C GLN A 78 5.67 6.88 -1.71
N LEU A 79 6.63 6.60 -2.59
CA LEU A 79 7.04 5.23 -2.92
C LEU A 79 7.49 4.46 -1.67
N SER A 80 8.23 5.11 -0.77
CA SER A 80 8.68 4.55 0.52
C SER A 80 7.51 4.13 1.41
N GLU A 81 6.49 4.98 1.53
CA GLU A 81 5.26 4.68 2.29
C GLU A 81 4.58 3.44 1.73
N PHE A 82 4.45 3.34 0.40
CA PHE A 82 3.85 2.17 -0.23
C PHE A 82 4.66 0.89 -0.03
N ILE A 83 5.99 0.96 -0.19
CA ILE A 83 6.89 -0.19 0.00
C ILE A 83 6.75 -0.75 1.41
N GLN A 84 6.75 0.12 2.43
CA GLN A 84 6.61 -0.30 3.82
C GLN A 84 5.29 -1.05 4.05
N ILE A 85 4.17 -0.49 3.56
CA ILE A 85 2.84 -1.11 3.71
C ILE A 85 2.78 -2.44 2.96
N TRP A 86 3.33 -2.48 1.75
CA TRP A 86 3.38 -3.70 0.94
C TRP A 86 4.16 -4.80 1.64
N GLN A 87 5.33 -4.48 2.18
CA GLN A 87 6.17 -5.44 2.91
C GLN A 87 5.42 -6.02 4.11
N GLU A 88 4.74 -5.20 4.91
CA GLU A 88 3.96 -5.70 6.06
C GLU A 88 2.81 -6.63 5.63
N VAL A 89 2.11 -6.28 4.55
CA VAL A 89 1.06 -7.14 3.99
C VAL A 89 1.65 -8.45 3.48
N GLN A 90 2.79 -8.41 2.80
CA GLN A 90 3.47 -9.61 2.32
C GLN A 90 3.99 -10.47 3.48
N THR A 91 4.48 -9.88 4.58
CA THR A 91 4.86 -10.63 5.78
C THR A 91 3.68 -11.38 6.37
N LEU A 92 2.49 -10.77 6.44
CA LEU A 92 1.29 -11.46 6.90
C LEU A 92 0.87 -12.56 5.93
N LYS A 93 0.93 -12.31 4.62
CA LYS A 93 0.56 -13.31 3.60
C LYS A 93 1.45 -14.54 3.59
N ASN A 94 2.75 -14.32 3.75
CA ASN A 94 3.77 -15.36 3.71
C ASN A 94 4.09 -15.91 5.11
N SER A 95 3.32 -15.52 6.14
CA SER A 95 3.50 -16.03 7.48
C SER A 95 3.11 -17.51 7.53
N ASN A 96 3.97 -18.33 8.13
CA ASN A 96 3.66 -19.73 8.44
C ASN A 96 2.89 -19.87 9.76
N GLU A 97 2.60 -18.77 10.45
CA GLU A 97 1.81 -18.79 11.68
C GLU A 97 0.35 -19.09 11.35
N GLU A 98 -0.21 -20.15 11.95
CA GLU A 98 -1.63 -20.48 11.82
C GLU A 98 -2.52 -19.41 12.48
N ALA A 99 -2.01 -18.80 13.56
CA ALA A 99 -2.73 -17.85 14.38
C ALA A 99 -1.79 -16.80 15.00
N ILE A 100 -2.29 -15.56 15.08
CA ILE A 100 -1.65 -14.43 15.74
C ILE A 100 -2.57 -13.96 16.87
N ILE A 101 -2.04 -13.85 18.09
CA ILE A 101 -2.83 -13.36 19.23
C ILE A 101 -3.09 -11.86 19.06
N GLY A 102 -4.33 -11.42 19.28
CA GLY A 102 -4.72 -10.03 19.10
C GLY A 102 -3.85 -9.00 19.84
N SER A 103 -3.40 -9.33 21.06
CA SER A 103 -2.48 -8.48 21.82
C SER A 103 -1.09 -8.36 21.17
N GLN A 104 -0.57 -9.46 20.61
CA GLN A 104 0.68 -9.47 19.86
C GLN A 104 0.55 -8.67 18.58
N PHE A 105 -0.52 -8.89 17.80
CA PHE A 105 -0.80 -8.12 16.60
C PHE A 105 -0.88 -6.62 16.90
N ARG A 106 -1.63 -6.23 17.94
CA ARG A 106 -1.73 -4.82 18.35
C ARG A 106 -0.36 -4.23 18.68
N LYS A 107 0.49 -4.96 19.41
CA LYS A 107 1.85 -4.53 19.75
C LYS A 107 2.70 -4.32 18.50
N THR A 108 2.69 -5.28 17.57
CA THR A 108 3.43 -5.19 16.29
C THR A 108 2.94 -4.00 15.47
N LEU A 109 1.63 -3.83 15.33
CA LEU A 109 1.07 -2.71 14.56
C LEU A 109 1.44 -1.35 15.16
N THR A 110 1.39 -1.21 16.48
CA THR A 110 1.80 0.03 17.15
C THR A 110 3.31 0.30 17.11
N LYS A 111 4.13 -0.74 16.94
CA LYS A 111 5.58 -0.57 16.74
C LYS A 111 5.88 0.00 15.35
N ASN A 112 5.12 -0.43 14.34
CA ASN A 112 5.34 -0.05 12.95
C ASN A 112 4.71 1.30 12.59
N ILE A 113 3.62 1.68 13.26
CA ILE A 113 2.93 2.95 13.04
C ILE A 113 3.41 3.98 14.09
N PRO A 114 4.11 5.06 13.69
CA PRO A 114 4.68 6.04 14.61
C PRO A 114 3.62 7.05 15.09
N SER A 115 2.48 6.57 15.57
CA SER A 115 1.44 7.41 16.18
C SER A 115 0.68 6.64 17.24
N ARG A 116 0.26 7.33 18.31
CA ARG A 116 -0.66 6.76 19.28
C ARG A 116 -2.02 6.53 18.62
N ILE A 117 -2.36 5.26 18.42
CA ILE A 117 -3.64 4.83 17.86
C ILE A 117 -4.69 4.81 18.99
N PRO A 118 -5.78 5.60 18.89
CA PRO A 118 -6.88 5.51 19.85
C PRO A 118 -7.54 4.12 19.81
N ASP A 119 -7.87 3.57 20.98
CA ASP A 119 -8.50 2.24 21.08
C ASP A 119 -9.75 2.11 20.21
N ILE A 120 -10.64 3.12 20.24
CA ILE A 120 -11.86 3.13 19.42
C ILE A 120 -11.57 3.04 17.92
N THR A 121 -10.49 3.65 17.45
CA THR A 121 -10.08 3.59 16.04
C THR A 121 -9.61 2.19 15.69
N PHE A 122 -8.82 1.57 16.57
CA PHE A 122 -8.35 0.21 16.40
C PHE A 122 -9.52 -0.80 16.35
N TYR A 123 -10.49 -0.70 17.28
CA TYR A 123 -11.69 -1.53 17.26
C TYR A 123 -12.49 -1.36 15.96
N ARG A 124 -12.63 -0.13 15.47
CA ARG A 124 -13.35 0.15 14.21
C ARG A 124 -12.68 -0.51 13.00
N TRP A 125 -11.36 -0.67 12.97
CA TRP A 125 -10.69 -1.38 11.88
C TRP A 125 -10.99 -2.87 11.88
N PHE A 126 -11.02 -3.51 13.05
CA PHE A 126 -11.45 -4.90 13.17
C PHE A 126 -12.90 -5.08 12.70
N ILE A 127 -13.82 -4.22 13.16
CA ILE A 127 -15.24 -4.30 12.76
C ILE A 127 -15.39 -4.17 11.23
N ARG A 128 -14.65 -3.24 10.60
CA ARG A 128 -14.66 -3.08 9.14
C ARG A 128 -14.09 -4.28 8.39
N ALA A 129 -13.21 -5.04 9.02
CA ALA A 129 -12.70 -6.31 8.50
C ALA A 129 -13.66 -7.49 8.77
N GLY A 130 -14.83 -7.26 9.37
CA GLY A 130 -15.76 -8.33 9.77
C GLY A 130 -15.33 -9.07 11.03
N LEU A 131 -14.45 -8.48 11.85
CA LEU A 131 -13.86 -9.09 13.04
C LEU A 131 -14.26 -8.33 14.31
N ASN A 132 -14.21 -9.01 15.45
CA ASN A 132 -14.36 -8.39 16.75
C ASN A 132 -13.04 -8.47 17.51
N PHE A 133 -12.38 -7.32 17.73
CA PHE A 133 -11.11 -7.33 18.44
C PHE A 133 -11.27 -7.80 19.90
N ARG A 134 -10.47 -8.79 20.24
CA ARG A 134 -10.27 -9.35 21.58
C ARG A 134 -8.78 -9.65 21.75
N LYS A 135 -8.20 -9.19 22.87
CA LYS A 135 -6.75 -9.29 23.15
C LYS A 135 -6.23 -10.73 23.19
N ARG A 136 -7.04 -11.67 23.67
CA ARG A 136 -6.66 -13.09 23.84
C ARG A 136 -7.15 -13.98 22.70
N ASN A 137 -7.84 -13.42 21.73
CA ASN A 137 -8.34 -14.20 20.60
C ASN A 137 -7.24 -14.34 19.56
N GLU A 138 -7.30 -15.46 18.86
CA GLU A 138 -6.44 -15.79 17.74
C GLU A 138 -7.09 -15.29 16.44
N TYR A 139 -6.26 -14.83 15.52
CA TYR A 139 -6.65 -14.40 14.18
C TYR A 139 -5.69 -15.01 13.19
N THR A 140 -6.20 -15.46 12.05
CA THR A 140 -5.31 -15.88 10.97
C THR A 140 -4.58 -14.66 10.40
N PRO A 141 -3.36 -14.80 9.85
CA PRO A 141 -2.67 -13.69 9.21
C PRO A 141 -3.50 -13.02 8.11
N SER A 142 -4.28 -13.81 7.35
CA SER A 142 -5.17 -13.32 6.30
C SER A 142 -6.28 -12.38 6.81
N GLN A 143 -6.84 -12.65 7.99
CA GLN A 143 -7.84 -11.79 8.64
C GLN A 143 -7.26 -10.43 9.05
N LEU A 144 -5.95 -10.36 9.32
CA LEU A 144 -5.30 -9.17 9.84
C LEU A 144 -4.86 -8.19 8.74
N ILE A 145 -4.71 -8.66 7.49
CA ILE A 145 -4.36 -7.82 6.32
C ILE A 145 -5.27 -6.58 6.18
N PRO A 146 -6.62 -6.70 6.14
CA PRO A 146 -7.50 -5.53 6.01
C PRO A 146 -7.39 -4.56 7.20
N VAL A 147 -7.06 -5.07 8.39
CA VAL A 147 -6.81 -4.24 9.58
C VAL A 147 -5.51 -3.46 9.42
N THR A 148 -4.43 -4.11 8.98
CA THR A 148 -3.13 -3.48 8.69
C THR A 148 -3.27 -2.38 7.64
N VAL A 149 -3.96 -2.66 6.52
CA VAL A 149 -4.19 -1.65 5.48
C VAL A 149 -5.01 -0.48 6.02
N SER A 150 -6.05 -0.73 6.82
CA SER A 150 -6.87 0.33 7.44
C SER A 150 -6.07 1.21 8.39
N ALA A 151 -5.15 0.62 9.15
CA ALA A 151 -4.29 1.32 10.09
C ALA A 151 -3.31 2.25 9.37
N TRP A 152 -2.68 1.76 8.30
CA TRP A 152 -1.81 2.57 7.46
C TRP A 152 -2.57 3.68 6.73
N CYS A 153 -3.77 3.40 6.19
CA CYS A 153 -4.64 4.42 5.61
C CYS A 153 -4.93 5.56 6.59
N TRP A 154 -5.22 5.22 7.85
CA TRP A 154 -5.46 6.21 8.89
C TRP A 154 -4.21 6.99 9.23
N TYR A 155 -3.07 6.32 9.39
CA TYR A 155 -1.80 6.96 9.68
C TYR A 155 -1.41 7.95 8.59
N LEU A 156 -1.45 7.53 7.32
CA LEU A 156 -1.10 8.38 6.18
C LEU A 156 -2.03 9.59 6.02
N ARG A 157 -3.30 9.46 6.41
CA ARG A 157 -4.22 10.59 6.43
C ARG A 157 -3.82 11.57 7.53
N LYS A 158 -3.62 11.07 8.73
CA LYS A 158 -3.29 11.89 9.90
C LYS A 158 -1.92 12.57 9.78
N SER A 159 -0.92 11.89 9.24
CA SER A 159 0.44 12.44 9.09
C SER A 159 0.55 13.58 8.08
N LYS A 160 -0.44 13.71 7.18
CA LYS A 160 -0.46 14.72 6.13
C LYS A 160 -1.55 15.79 6.33
N GLU A 161 -2.38 15.63 7.37
CA GLU A 161 -3.29 16.67 7.89
C GLU A 161 -2.59 17.60 8.89
N LEU A 162 -1.36 17.25 9.29
CA LEU A 162 -0.41 18.08 10.04
C LEU A 162 0.45 18.90 9.08
#